data_AF-A0A964LSY9-F1
#
_entry.id   AF-A0A964LSY9-F1
#
_cell.length_a   1.000
_cell.length_b   1.000
_cell.length_c   1.000
_cell.angle_alpha   90.00
_cell.angle_beta   90.00
_cell.angle_gamma   90.00
#
_symmetry.space_group_name_H-M   'P 1'
#
loop_
_entity.id
_entity.type
_entity.pdbx_description
1 polymer ?
#
loop_
_entity_poly.entity_id
_entity_poly.type
_entity_poly.pdbx_seq_one_letter_code
_entity_poly.pdbx_strand_id
1 'polypeptide(L)'
;MSLTWYLANIFYDAIGLILDSLASYAGDRPGSMKQLMSIGFWPGGGDRDGNPFGDTDVTRDVARKLCNLIVSCYHINVRELKRRFSFAGVFAELETLQFRLHQELSGDPATPIAVAEMLELLQKIERIVAEKYQGLFVGRLHSLRRKLSVFGLHFASLDIRQDSRVIKSTLDTILAAHQQLLTANFASLPETDQIERLLQIKGSVQAEELSDPIVLDTLRSLHVIREIQLANGEAGCHRCIISNCSGVMDIVRLIALFRLTGWDMEKLSVDIIPLFESIRDLNNAGKHMARLYAFQDYRQHLRRRANQQTSKPANHYAGILRWHQGRRLSDGELGDLSGEGRSHGSVAYRQRGSGILRWARRAARQRGRQYLRILCRARQEDRE
;
A
#
# COMPACT_ATOMS: atom_id res chain seq x y z
N MET A 1 24.38 3.15 -6.31
CA MET A 1 23.36 4.06 -5.71
C MET A 1 22.15 3.23 -5.30
N SER A 2 21.71 3.32 -4.04
CA SER A 2 20.57 2.56 -3.52
C SER A 2 19.23 3.17 -3.99
N LEU A 3 18.18 2.34 -4.19
CA LEU A 3 16.84 2.79 -4.58
C LEU A 3 16.24 3.82 -3.60
N THR A 4 16.60 3.72 -2.32
CA THR A 4 16.17 4.67 -1.29
C THR A 4 16.70 6.08 -1.51
N TRP A 5 17.83 6.24 -2.20
CA TRP A 5 18.37 7.54 -2.56
C TRP A 5 17.44 8.28 -3.54
N TYR A 6 16.90 7.57 -4.54
CA TYR A 6 15.94 8.14 -5.49
C TYR A 6 14.64 8.58 -4.82
N LEU A 7 14.18 7.84 -3.79
CA LEU A 7 13.01 8.23 -3.02
C LEU A 7 13.22 9.61 -2.40
N ALA A 8 14.27 9.76 -1.60
CA ALA A 8 14.54 11.00 -0.85
C ALA A 8 14.95 12.19 -1.74
N ASN A 9 15.76 11.96 -2.78
CA ASN A 9 16.41 13.05 -3.53
C ASN A 9 15.72 13.40 -4.85
N ILE A 10 14.80 12.56 -5.34
CA ILE A 10 14.13 12.78 -6.63
C ILE A 10 12.62 12.67 -6.47
N PHE A 11 12.11 11.53 -6.00
CA PHE A 11 10.66 11.28 -5.99
C PHE A 11 9.93 12.14 -4.97
N TYR A 12 10.53 12.40 -3.80
CA TYR A 12 9.94 13.28 -2.80
C TYR A 12 9.59 14.66 -3.35
N ASP A 13 10.52 15.30 -4.05
CA ASP A 13 10.31 16.63 -4.62
C ASP A 13 9.51 16.58 -5.91
N ALA A 14 9.77 15.62 -6.80
CA ALA A 14 9.02 15.49 -8.04
C ALA A 14 7.53 15.27 -7.80
N ILE A 15 7.17 14.38 -6.86
CA ILE A 15 5.76 14.16 -6.49
C ILE A 15 5.19 15.40 -5.82
N GLY A 16 5.93 16.06 -4.92
CA GLY A 16 5.52 17.33 -4.34
C GLY A 16 5.14 18.38 -5.40
N LEU A 17 6.00 18.58 -6.40
CA LEU A 17 5.75 19.51 -7.49
C LEU A 17 4.54 19.12 -8.34
N ILE A 18 4.33 17.82 -8.60
CA ILE A 18 3.14 17.37 -9.34
C ILE A 18 1.88 17.63 -8.50
N LEU A 19 1.90 17.35 -7.20
CA LEU A 19 0.78 17.61 -6.30
C LEU A 19 0.45 19.11 -6.23
N ASP A 20 1.47 19.96 -6.14
CA ASP A 20 1.31 21.41 -6.16
C ASP A 20 0.71 21.89 -7.49
N SER A 21 1.19 21.35 -8.62
CA SER A 21 0.62 21.66 -9.93
C SER A 21 -0.81 21.17 -10.09
N LEU A 22 -1.17 20.01 -9.55
CA LEU A 22 -2.53 19.49 -9.64
C LEU A 22 -3.50 20.30 -8.77
N ALA A 23 -3.05 20.71 -7.58
CA ALA A 23 -3.84 21.54 -6.68
C ALA A 23 -4.16 22.92 -7.30
N SER A 24 -3.25 23.50 -8.08
CA SER A 24 -3.53 24.77 -8.78
C SER A 24 -4.60 24.64 -9.87
N TYR A 25 -4.73 23.48 -10.51
CA TYR A 25 -5.77 23.23 -11.51
C TYR A 25 -7.12 22.82 -10.90
N ALA A 26 -7.11 21.94 -9.90
CA ALA A 26 -8.33 21.34 -9.35
C ALA A 26 -8.93 22.11 -8.16
N GLY A 27 -8.19 23.06 -7.60
CA GLY A 27 -8.51 23.73 -6.34
C GLY A 27 -8.11 22.88 -5.13
N ASP A 28 -7.54 23.53 -4.11
CA ASP A 28 -7.02 22.86 -2.92
C ASP A 28 -8.16 22.55 -1.93
N ARG A 29 -8.88 21.46 -2.16
CA ARG A 29 -9.92 20.98 -1.22
C ARG A 29 -9.31 20.03 -0.19
N PRO A 30 -9.58 20.19 1.12
CA PRO A 30 -9.12 19.26 2.14
C PRO A 30 -9.49 17.81 1.79
N GLY A 31 -8.49 16.92 1.77
CA GLY A 31 -8.69 15.49 1.45
C GLY A 31 -8.79 15.15 -0.05
N SER A 32 -8.92 16.12 -0.96
CA SER A 32 -9.02 15.86 -2.41
C SER A 32 -7.78 15.19 -3.01
N MET A 33 -6.63 15.39 -2.37
CA MET A 33 -5.34 14.85 -2.81
C MET A 33 -4.95 13.57 -2.06
N LYS A 34 -5.77 13.11 -1.09
CA LYS A 34 -5.53 11.86 -0.37
C LYS A 34 -5.62 10.71 -1.37
N GLN A 35 -4.58 9.87 -1.44
CA GLN A 35 -4.48 8.72 -2.35
C GLN A 35 -4.40 9.03 -3.85
N LEU A 36 -4.13 10.28 -4.26
CA LEU A 36 -3.96 10.58 -5.70
C LEU A 36 -2.73 9.88 -6.29
N MET A 37 -1.68 9.76 -5.48
CA MET A 37 -0.50 8.96 -5.78
C MET A 37 -0.08 8.14 -4.55
N SER A 38 0.50 6.99 -4.80
CA SER A 38 1.20 6.19 -3.79
C SER A 38 2.41 5.52 -4.42
N ILE A 39 3.43 5.25 -3.61
CA ILE A 39 4.62 4.52 -4.04
C ILE A 39 4.55 3.14 -3.40
N GLY A 40 4.66 2.08 -4.20
CA GLY A 40 4.91 0.72 -3.70
C GLY A 40 6.40 0.42 -3.63
N PHE A 41 6.82 -0.28 -2.60
CA PHE A 41 8.19 -0.77 -2.41
C PHE A 41 8.17 -2.28 -2.21
N TRP A 42 9.02 -2.98 -2.96
CA TRP A 42 9.16 -4.44 -2.96
C TRP A 42 10.55 -4.93 -2.56
N PRO A 43 11.66 -4.18 -2.82
CA PRO A 43 12.98 -4.60 -2.38
C PRO A 43 13.08 -4.75 -0.86
N GLY A 44 13.90 -5.69 -0.40
CA GLY A 44 14.26 -5.80 1.01
C GLY A 44 13.27 -6.61 1.86
N GLY A 45 13.01 -7.85 1.43
CA GLY A 45 12.28 -8.84 2.25
C GLY A 45 10.77 -8.87 2.05
N GLY A 46 10.15 -7.90 1.36
CA GLY A 46 8.72 -7.96 1.04
C GLY A 46 8.35 -9.11 0.10
N ASP A 47 9.11 -9.27 -0.99
CA ASP A 47 8.94 -10.37 -1.97
C ASP A 47 9.74 -11.61 -1.57
N ARG A 48 9.03 -12.62 -1.04
CA ARG A 48 9.60 -13.90 -0.58
C ARG A 48 9.45 -15.03 -1.60
N ASP A 49 8.64 -14.81 -2.63
CA ASP A 49 8.36 -15.81 -3.65
C ASP A 49 9.64 -16.20 -4.43
N GLY A 50 10.11 -17.42 -4.18
CA GLY A 50 11.35 -17.95 -4.74
C GLY A 50 12.64 -17.29 -4.21
N ASN A 51 12.56 -16.53 -3.12
CA ASN A 51 13.70 -15.82 -2.54
C ASN A 51 13.96 -16.28 -1.09
N PRO A 52 14.97 -17.15 -0.86
CA PRO A 52 15.26 -17.68 0.47
C PRO A 52 15.87 -16.65 1.43
N PHE A 53 16.25 -15.46 0.94
CA PHE A 53 16.79 -14.36 1.74
C PHE A 53 15.73 -13.34 2.16
N GLY A 54 14.45 -13.65 1.93
CA GLY A 54 13.31 -12.81 2.29
C GLY A 54 13.00 -12.79 3.78
N ASP A 55 13.97 -12.43 4.61
CA ASP A 55 13.82 -12.47 6.06
C ASP A 55 12.89 -11.35 6.58
N THR A 56 12.09 -11.70 7.58
CA THR A 56 11.31 -10.80 8.41
C THR A 56 12.12 -9.67 9.06
N ASP A 57 13.35 -9.93 9.50
CA ASP A 57 14.19 -8.89 10.09
C ASP A 57 14.59 -7.83 9.05
N VAL A 58 14.95 -8.28 7.82
CA VAL A 58 15.21 -7.38 6.70
C VAL A 58 13.98 -6.56 6.33
N THR A 59 12.79 -7.16 6.39
CA THR A 59 11.50 -6.49 6.13
C THR A 59 11.27 -5.36 7.14
N ARG A 60 11.52 -5.62 8.43
CA ARG A 60 11.42 -4.62 9.50
C ARG A 60 12.42 -3.48 9.32
N ASP A 61 13.68 -3.81 9.01
CA ASP A 61 14.73 -2.82 8.80
C ASP A 61 14.47 -1.91 7.60
N VAL A 62 13.91 -2.47 6.52
CA VAL A 62 13.52 -1.68 5.34
C VAL A 62 12.36 -0.75 5.67
N ALA A 63 11.35 -1.21 6.40
CA ALA A 63 10.25 -0.36 6.85
C ALA A 63 10.75 0.78 7.74
N ARG A 64 11.62 0.49 8.72
CA ARG A 64 12.26 1.51 9.58
C ARG A 64 13.08 2.50 8.76
N LYS A 65 13.86 2.01 7.79
CA LYS A 65 14.67 2.85 6.91
C LYS A 65 13.81 3.80 6.05
N LEU A 66 12.69 3.32 5.52
CA LEU A 66 11.75 4.16 4.76
C LEU A 66 11.15 5.26 5.64
N CYS A 67 10.76 4.93 6.88
CA CYS A 67 10.28 5.89 7.88
C CYS A 67 11.35 6.96 8.16
N ASN A 68 12.56 6.57 8.53
CA ASN A 68 13.64 7.51 8.84
C ASN A 68 13.97 8.44 7.66
N LEU A 69 13.89 7.92 6.43
CA LEU A 69 14.12 8.71 5.22
C LEU A 69 13.05 9.78 5.01
N ILE A 70 11.77 9.46 5.18
CA ILE A 70 10.71 10.45 4.99
C ILE A 70 10.69 11.48 6.12
N VAL A 71 10.93 11.05 7.37
CA VAL A 71 11.07 11.95 8.51
C VAL A 71 12.25 12.91 8.30
N SER A 72 13.37 12.44 7.73
CA SER A 72 14.50 13.30 7.38
C SER A 72 14.11 14.37 6.33
N CYS A 73 13.31 13.99 5.33
CA CYS A 73 12.81 14.93 4.32
C CYS A 73 11.89 15.99 4.95
N TYR A 74 11.00 15.59 5.85
CA TYR A 74 10.15 16.54 6.59
C TYR A 74 10.97 17.45 7.50
N HIS A 75 11.95 16.92 8.22
CA HIS A 75 12.82 17.73 9.08
C HIS A 75 13.56 18.81 8.27
N ILE A 76 14.06 18.48 7.08
CA ILE A 76 14.68 19.44 6.16
C ILE A 76 13.66 20.51 5.72
N ASN A 77 12.46 20.13 5.28
CA ASN A 77 11.44 21.10 4.86
C ASN A 77 10.97 22.00 6.02
N VAL A 78 10.79 21.46 7.23
CA VAL A 78 10.44 22.26 8.41
C VAL A 78 11.56 23.25 8.75
N ARG A 79 12.83 22.84 8.64
CA ARG A 79 13.97 23.76 8.80
C ARG A 79 13.97 24.88 7.76
N GLU A 80 13.63 24.58 6.52
CA GLU A 80 13.49 25.59 5.45
C GLU A 80 12.32 26.55 5.71
N LEU A 81 11.18 26.03 6.17
CA LEU A 81 10.03 26.84 6.61
C LEU A 81 10.46 27.77 7.75
N LYS A 82 11.12 27.25 8.79
CA LYS A 82 11.57 28.04 9.95
C LYS A 82 12.49 29.20 9.55
N ARG A 83 13.35 29.02 8.53
CA ARG A 83 14.20 30.10 7.98
C ARG A 83 13.41 31.20 7.26
N ARG A 84 12.21 30.92 6.75
CA ARG A 84 11.36 31.87 6.02
C ARG A 84 10.30 32.51 6.92
N PHE A 85 9.78 31.76 7.88
CA PHE A 85 8.76 32.19 8.83
C PHE A 85 9.41 32.71 10.12
N SER A 86 9.94 33.93 10.10
CA SER A 86 10.46 34.64 11.28
C SER A 86 9.35 35.37 12.07
N PHE A 87 8.11 34.89 11.97
CA PHE A 87 6.95 35.52 12.58
C PHE A 87 6.73 35.05 14.02
N ALA A 88 6.31 35.98 14.89
CA ALA A 88 5.93 35.68 16.26
C ALA A 88 4.77 34.67 16.29
N GLY A 89 4.87 33.65 17.15
CA GLY A 89 3.87 32.59 17.27
C GLY A 89 3.94 31.49 16.19
N VAL A 90 4.56 31.73 15.03
CA VAL A 90 4.79 30.68 14.01
C VAL A 90 6.12 29.96 14.25
N PHE A 91 7.17 30.72 14.57
CA PHE A 91 8.51 30.16 14.75
C PHE A 91 8.55 29.10 15.85
N ALA A 92 7.88 29.35 16.99
CA ALA A 92 7.82 28.42 18.11
C ALA A 92 7.16 27.09 17.74
N GLU A 93 6.05 27.12 16.98
CA GLU A 93 5.35 25.90 16.54
C GLU A 93 6.20 25.09 15.55
N LEU A 94 6.90 25.77 14.61
CA LEU A 94 7.84 25.12 13.70
C LEU A 94 9.05 24.54 14.45
N GLU A 95 9.50 25.19 15.51
CA GLU A 95 10.58 24.69 16.36
C GLU A 95 10.16 23.44 17.14
N THR A 96 8.95 23.43 17.72
CA THR A 96 8.37 22.24 18.34
C THR A 96 8.28 21.08 17.34
N LEU A 97 7.75 21.33 16.14
CA LEU A 97 7.66 20.30 15.10
C LEU A 97 9.04 19.80 14.66
N GLN A 98 10.01 20.71 14.48
CA GLN A 98 11.39 20.35 14.13
C GLN A 98 12.02 19.46 15.20
N PHE A 99 11.86 19.84 16.48
CA PHE A 99 12.40 19.09 17.61
C PHE A 99 11.80 17.68 17.69
N ARG A 100 10.48 17.55 17.52
CA ARG A 100 9.83 16.24 17.49
C ARG A 100 10.30 15.36 16.34
N LEU A 101 10.43 15.91 15.13
CA LEU A 101 11.00 15.18 13.99
C LEU A 101 12.45 14.76 14.24
N HIS A 102 13.23 15.57 14.95
CA HIS A 102 14.59 15.22 15.32
C HIS A 102 14.64 14.07 16.34
N GLN A 103 13.76 14.07 17.35
CA GLN A 103 13.65 12.94 18.30
C GLN A 103 13.29 11.64 17.59
N GLU A 104 12.38 11.69 16.62
CA GLU A 104 11.98 10.51 15.85
C GLU A 104 13.18 9.90 15.09
N LEU A 105 14.04 10.73 14.52
CA LEU A 105 15.26 10.29 13.83
C LEU A 105 16.31 9.68 14.75
N SER A 106 16.26 9.98 16.05
CA SER A 106 17.16 9.40 17.05
C SER A 106 16.79 7.96 17.41
N GLY A 107 15.61 7.47 16.99
CA GLY A 107 15.26 6.05 16.99
C GLY A 107 14.47 5.52 18.18
N ASP A 108 14.24 6.34 19.22
CA ASP A 108 13.35 6.01 20.35
C ASP A 108 12.73 7.27 20.95
N PRO A 109 11.69 7.84 20.31
CA PRO A 109 11.00 9.00 20.82
C PRO A 109 10.20 8.61 22.07
N ALA A 110 10.30 9.41 23.14
CA ALA A 110 9.42 9.24 24.32
C ALA A 110 7.93 9.35 23.95
N THR A 111 7.61 10.04 22.85
CA THR A 111 6.26 10.12 22.28
C THR A 111 6.34 10.15 20.75
N PRO A 112 6.03 9.04 20.06
CA PRO A 112 6.04 8.95 18.60
C PRO A 112 5.20 10.05 17.96
N ILE A 113 5.71 10.64 16.89
CA ILE A 113 4.96 11.66 16.14
C ILE A 113 3.89 11.03 15.26
N ALA A 114 2.65 11.53 15.32
CA ALA A 114 1.59 11.09 14.43
C ALA A 114 1.39 12.06 13.25
N VAL A 115 1.02 11.54 12.09
CA VAL A 115 0.71 12.37 10.90
C VAL A 115 -0.42 13.36 11.19
N ALA A 116 -1.44 12.94 11.96
CA ALA A 116 -2.56 13.80 12.34
C ALA A 116 -2.08 15.02 13.14
N GLU A 117 -1.21 14.80 14.14
CA GLU A 117 -0.62 15.87 14.96
C GLU A 117 0.21 16.84 14.10
N MET A 118 1.01 16.32 13.15
CA MET A 118 1.77 17.16 12.22
C MET A 118 0.85 18.02 11.35
N LEU A 119 -0.24 17.44 10.83
CA LEU A 119 -1.20 18.15 10.01
C LEU A 119 -1.96 19.22 10.81
N GLU A 120 -2.31 18.95 12.07
CA GLU A 120 -2.95 19.90 12.98
C GLU A 120 -2.03 21.08 13.29
N LEU A 121 -0.75 20.84 13.61
CA LEU A 121 0.24 21.89 13.81
C LEU A 121 0.41 22.77 12.57
N LEU A 122 0.51 22.17 11.38
CA LEU A 122 0.63 22.92 10.13
C LEU A 122 -0.64 23.75 9.83
N GLN A 123 -1.83 23.22 10.14
CA GLN A 123 -3.08 23.98 10.00
C GLN A 123 -3.18 25.14 10.98
N LYS A 124 -2.72 24.96 12.22
CA LYS A 124 -2.64 26.04 13.21
C LYS A 124 -1.71 27.15 12.73
N ILE A 125 -0.52 26.80 12.23
CA ILE A 125 0.44 27.75 11.66
C ILE A 125 -0.16 28.50 10.47
N GLU A 126 -0.83 27.78 9.57
CA GLU A 126 -1.50 28.37 8.41
C GLU A 126 -2.55 29.42 8.80
N ARG A 127 -3.38 29.16 9.82
CA ARG A 127 -4.35 30.13 10.34
C ARG A 127 -3.68 31.41 10.84
N ILE A 128 -2.61 31.27 11.63
CA ILE A 128 -1.84 32.42 12.14
C ILE A 128 -1.28 33.25 10.97
N VAL A 129 -0.71 32.58 9.97
CA VAL A 129 -0.13 33.23 8.79
C VAL A 129 -1.20 33.95 7.95
N ALA A 130 -2.37 33.33 7.76
CA ALA A 130 -3.48 33.91 7.02
C ALA A 130 -4.05 35.16 7.72
N GLU A 131 -4.29 35.07 9.04
CA GLU A 131 -4.94 36.14 9.82
C GLU A 131 -4.01 37.32 10.11
N LYS A 132 -2.75 37.05 10.48
CA LYS A 132 -1.83 38.09 11.00
C LYS A 132 -0.77 38.53 10.00
N TYR A 133 -0.50 37.73 8.97
CA TYR A 133 0.64 37.92 8.06
C TYR A 133 0.24 37.85 6.58
N GLN A 134 -1.05 38.09 6.26
CA GLN A 134 -1.58 38.19 4.90
C GLN A 134 -1.27 36.95 4.02
N GLY A 135 -1.12 35.77 4.62
CA GLY A 135 -0.83 34.55 3.88
C GLY A 135 0.61 34.44 3.36
N LEU A 136 1.57 35.22 3.86
CA LEU A 136 2.93 35.20 3.34
C LEU A 136 3.53 33.78 3.42
N PHE A 137 4.02 33.27 2.29
CA PHE A 137 4.60 31.93 2.14
C PHE A 137 3.65 30.75 2.43
N VAL A 138 2.33 30.96 2.53
CA VAL A 138 1.36 29.90 2.87
C VAL A 138 1.42 28.70 1.91
N GLY A 139 1.73 28.93 0.63
CA GLY A 139 1.88 27.85 -0.36
C GLY A 139 2.95 26.81 0.01
N ARG A 140 3.98 27.18 0.80
CA ARG A 140 4.98 26.22 1.30
C ARG A 140 4.43 25.32 2.40
N LEU A 141 3.54 25.83 3.25
CA LEU A 141 2.83 25.03 4.26
C LEU A 141 1.88 24.05 3.56
N HIS A 142 1.15 24.53 2.56
CA HIS A 142 0.27 23.69 1.74
C HIS A 142 1.03 22.56 1.04
N SER A 143 2.20 22.86 0.45
CA SER A 143 3.06 21.86 -0.19
C SER A 143 3.49 20.78 0.81
N LEU A 144 3.95 21.15 2.02
CA LEU A 144 4.30 20.19 3.06
C LEU A 144 3.10 19.36 3.53
N ARG A 145 1.92 19.96 3.72
CA ARG A 145 0.68 19.25 4.06
C ARG A 145 0.29 18.23 2.99
N ARG A 146 0.44 18.56 1.70
CA ARG A 146 0.19 17.63 0.59
C ARG A 146 1.18 16.46 0.60
N LYS A 147 2.47 16.74 0.77
CA LYS A 147 3.50 15.69 0.90
C LYS A 147 3.19 14.76 2.08
N LEU A 148 2.84 15.29 3.25
CA LEU A 148 2.42 14.52 4.42
C LEU A 148 1.20 13.62 4.14
N SER A 149 0.22 14.15 3.42
CA SER A 149 -1.01 13.42 3.10
C SER A 149 -0.78 12.24 2.14
N VAL A 150 0.28 12.28 1.35
CA VAL A 150 0.63 11.23 0.37
C VAL A 150 1.63 10.23 0.93
N PHE A 151 2.69 10.70 1.59
CA PHE A 151 3.78 9.85 2.05
C PHE A 151 3.60 9.32 3.48
N GLY A 152 2.79 10.00 4.31
CA GLY A 152 2.64 9.69 5.74
C GLY A 152 4.00 9.57 6.44
N LEU A 153 4.13 8.58 7.32
CA LEU A 153 5.41 8.20 7.96
C LEU A 153 6.05 6.95 7.36
N HIS A 154 5.51 6.43 6.25
CA HIS A 154 6.00 5.19 5.65
C HIS A 154 6.80 5.41 4.36
N PHE A 155 6.72 6.61 3.74
CA PHE A 155 7.29 6.97 2.44
C PHE A 155 6.72 6.16 1.25
N ALA A 156 6.89 4.85 1.29
CA ALA A 156 6.43 3.91 0.28
C ALA A 156 5.84 2.68 0.97
N SER A 157 4.72 2.18 0.45
CA SER A 157 4.03 1.01 0.99
C SER A 157 4.79 -0.26 0.65
N LEU A 158 5.21 -0.99 1.68
CA LEU A 158 5.82 -2.30 1.54
C LEU A 158 4.73 -3.34 1.23
N ASP A 159 5.00 -4.22 0.27
CA ASP A 159 4.13 -5.35 -0.04
C ASP A 159 4.77 -6.64 0.46
N ILE A 160 4.00 -7.49 1.12
CA ILE A 160 4.39 -8.88 1.40
C ILE A 160 3.90 -9.76 0.24
N ARG A 161 4.73 -10.68 -0.25
CA ARG A 161 4.36 -11.62 -1.31
C ARG A 161 4.86 -13.02 -1.00
N GLN A 162 3.99 -14.02 -1.17
CA GLN A 162 4.29 -15.44 -0.95
C GLN A 162 3.55 -16.33 -1.96
N ASP A 163 4.13 -17.49 -2.29
CA ASP A 163 3.55 -18.50 -3.19
C ASP A 163 2.40 -19.27 -2.52
N SER A 164 1.34 -19.54 -3.29
CA SER A 164 0.15 -20.25 -2.80
C SER A 164 0.47 -21.66 -2.26
N ARG A 165 1.50 -22.35 -2.79
CA ARG A 165 1.94 -23.66 -2.30
C ARG A 165 2.60 -23.57 -0.94
N VAL A 166 3.37 -22.53 -0.69
CA VAL A 166 3.98 -22.27 0.63
C VAL A 166 2.89 -21.95 1.64
N ILE A 167 1.94 -21.08 1.29
CA ILE A 167 0.77 -20.76 2.14
C ILE A 167 0.00 -22.04 2.49
N LYS A 168 -0.24 -22.91 1.49
CA LYS A 168 -0.90 -24.20 1.71
C LYS A 168 -0.10 -25.09 2.65
N SER A 169 1.18 -25.34 2.38
CA SER A 169 2.00 -26.22 3.22
C SER A 169 2.13 -25.70 4.65
N THR A 170 2.26 -24.38 4.83
CA THR A 170 2.25 -23.74 6.16
C THR A 170 0.97 -24.04 6.91
N LEU A 171 -0.19 -23.85 6.30
CA LEU A 171 -1.46 -24.14 6.96
C LEU A 171 -1.62 -25.64 7.25
N ASP A 172 -1.29 -26.51 6.29
CA ASP A 172 -1.39 -27.97 6.47
C ASP A 172 -0.51 -28.45 7.65
N THR A 173 0.72 -27.94 7.78
CA THR A 173 1.62 -28.23 8.91
C THR A 173 1.03 -27.77 10.24
N ILE A 174 0.46 -26.57 10.29
CA ILE A 174 -0.18 -26.03 11.51
C ILE A 174 -1.38 -26.89 11.91
N LEU A 175 -2.25 -27.24 10.95
CA LEU A 175 -3.44 -28.05 11.23
C LEU A 175 -3.09 -29.47 11.68
N ALA A 176 -1.97 -30.03 11.18
CA ALA A 176 -1.48 -31.33 11.64
C ALA A 176 -0.98 -31.30 13.09
N ALA A 177 -0.30 -30.21 13.49
CA ALA A 177 0.19 -30.01 14.85
C ALA A 177 -0.91 -29.59 15.84
N HIS A 178 -1.96 -28.92 15.36
CA HIS A 178 -3.05 -28.38 16.18
C HIS A 178 -4.41 -28.86 15.69
N GLN A 179 -4.64 -30.18 15.80
CA GLN A 179 -5.86 -30.83 15.31
C GLN A 179 -7.16 -30.29 15.94
N GLN A 180 -7.08 -29.61 17.08
CA GLN A 180 -8.21 -28.96 17.74
C GLN A 180 -8.72 -27.69 17.03
N LEU A 181 -7.96 -27.12 16.09
CA LEU A 181 -8.34 -25.89 15.38
C LEU A 181 -9.49 -26.11 14.38
N LEU A 182 -9.62 -27.32 13.84
CA LEU A 182 -10.66 -27.73 12.91
C LEU A 182 -11.20 -29.10 13.29
N THR A 183 -12.37 -29.48 12.80
CA THR A 183 -12.91 -30.81 13.06
C THR A 183 -12.10 -31.89 12.32
N ALA A 184 -11.99 -33.09 12.89
CA ALA A 184 -11.20 -34.19 12.31
C ALA A 184 -11.65 -34.59 10.89
N ASN A 185 -12.89 -34.31 10.51
CA ASN A 185 -13.45 -34.56 9.17
C ASN A 185 -13.27 -33.39 8.18
N PHE A 186 -12.53 -32.33 8.52
CA PHE A 186 -12.39 -31.15 7.67
C PHE A 186 -12.02 -31.48 6.21
N ALA A 187 -11.06 -32.39 6.01
CA ALA A 187 -10.59 -32.77 4.68
C ALA A 187 -11.65 -33.48 3.80
N SER A 188 -12.68 -34.08 4.41
CA SER A 188 -13.77 -34.75 3.69
C SER A 188 -15.00 -33.87 3.49
N LEU A 189 -15.01 -32.65 4.04
CA LEU A 189 -16.11 -31.71 3.83
C LEU A 189 -16.17 -31.24 2.36
N PRO A 190 -17.36 -30.88 1.85
CA PRO A 190 -17.50 -30.12 0.62
C PRO A 190 -16.62 -28.86 0.62
N GLU A 191 -16.10 -28.47 -0.55
CA GLU A 191 -15.18 -27.33 -0.64
C GLU A 191 -15.79 -26.02 -0.10
N THR A 192 -17.10 -25.82 -0.28
CA THR A 192 -17.83 -24.67 0.28
C THR A 192 -17.74 -24.64 1.81
N ASP A 193 -17.98 -25.77 2.47
CA ASP A 193 -17.92 -25.88 3.93
C ASP A 193 -16.47 -25.72 4.42
N GLN A 194 -15.48 -26.24 3.68
CA GLN A 194 -14.07 -26.02 3.99
C GLN A 194 -13.71 -24.53 3.98
N ILE A 195 -14.19 -23.79 2.98
CA ILE A 195 -13.97 -22.34 2.87
C ILE A 195 -14.57 -21.61 4.07
N GLU A 196 -15.82 -21.90 4.42
CA GLU A 196 -16.48 -21.27 5.57
C GLU A 196 -15.73 -21.53 6.88
N ARG A 197 -15.31 -22.77 7.11
CA ARG A 197 -14.55 -23.13 8.32
C ARG A 197 -13.20 -22.42 8.40
N LEU A 198 -12.50 -22.27 7.28
CA LEU A 198 -11.23 -21.53 7.24
C LEU A 198 -11.42 -20.02 7.42
N LEU A 199 -12.48 -19.42 6.86
CA LEU A 199 -12.82 -18.00 7.10
C LEU A 199 -13.15 -17.73 8.58
N GLN A 200 -13.72 -18.72 9.26
CA GLN A 200 -14.16 -18.63 10.66
C GLN A 200 -13.16 -19.18 11.67
N ILE A 201 -11.99 -19.67 11.23
CA ILE A 201 -11.01 -20.32 12.11
C ILE A 201 -10.61 -19.39 13.26
N LYS A 202 -10.53 -19.94 14.47
CA LYS A 202 -10.11 -19.19 15.66
C LYS A 202 -9.00 -19.95 16.36
N GLY A 203 -8.08 -19.20 16.94
CA GLY A 203 -6.91 -19.73 17.62
C GLY A 203 -5.76 -18.74 17.50
N SER A 204 -4.71 -18.99 18.27
CA SER A 204 -3.43 -18.32 18.12
C SER A 204 -2.38 -19.40 18.07
N VAL A 205 -1.51 -19.35 17.06
CA VAL A 205 -0.36 -20.24 16.92
C VAL A 205 0.87 -19.35 16.97
N GLN A 206 1.72 -19.55 17.98
CA GLN A 206 3.00 -18.86 18.00
C GLN A 206 3.93 -19.54 17.00
N ALA A 207 4.71 -18.75 16.27
CA ALA A 207 5.64 -19.31 15.30
C ALA A 207 6.59 -20.29 15.99
N GLU A 208 7.06 -19.94 17.19
CA GLU A 208 8.03 -20.68 18.01
C GLU A 208 7.59 -22.11 18.40
N GLU A 209 6.31 -22.44 18.25
CA GLU A 209 5.78 -23.80 18.46
C GLU A 209 6.13 -24.75 17.30
N LEU A 210 6.62 -24.22 16.17
CA LEU A 210 6.88 -24.94 14.94
C LEU A 210 8.39 -24.96 14.62
N SER A 211 8.87 -26.05 14.04
CA SER A 211 10.30 -26.24 13.75
C SER A 211 10.70 -25.98 12.29
N ASP A 212 9.74 -25.92 11.37
CA ASP A 212 9.99 -25.71 9.95
C ASP A 212 10.33 -24.23 9.66
N PRO A 213 11.54 -23.91 9.13
CA PRO A 213 11.97 -22.54 8.87
C PRO A 213 11.07 -21.74 7.91
N ILE A 214 10.46 -22.40 6.93
CA ILE A 214 9.57 -21.74 5.93
C ILE A 214 8.23 -21.39 6.58
N VAL A 215 7.72 -22.29 7.42
CA VAL A 215 6.49 -22.08 8.20
C VAL A 215 6.69 -20.93 9.19
N LEU A 216 7.83 -20.94 9.89
CA LEU A 216 8.26 -19.86 10.80
C LEU A 216 8.33 -18.51 10.10
N ASP A 217 9.06 -18.39 8.99
CA ASP A 217 9.17 -17.14 8.23
C ASP A 217 7.80 -16.67 7.72
N THR A 218 6.98 -17.58 7.21
CA THR A 218 5.63 -17.23 6.73
C THR A 218 4.79 -16.63 7.85
N LEU A 219 4.70 -17.27 9.02
CA LEU A 219 3.93 -16.72 10.15
C LEU A 219 4.50 -15.40 10.67
N ARG A 220 5.83 -15.32 10.85
CA ARG A 220 6.50 -14.08 11.27
C ARG A 220 6.26 -12.95 10.28
N SER A 221 6.22 -13.23 8.98
CA SER A 221 5.95 -12.22 7.95
C SER A 221 4.55 -11.60 8.09
N LEU A 222 3.54 -12.38 8.49
CA LEU A 222 2.19 -11.87 8.74
C LEU A 222 2.11 -11.06 10.04
N HIS A 223 2.93 -11.42 11.04
CA HIS A 223 3.05 -10.65 12.28
C HIS A 223 3.74 -9.30 12.05
N VAL A 224 4.84 -9.29 11.29
CA VAL A 224 5.61 -8.07 10.95
C VAL A 224 4.74 -7.02 10.24
N ILE A 225 3.71 -7.41 9.50
CA ILE A 225 2.75 -6.46 8.93
C ILE A 225 2.15 -5.59 10.04
N ARG A 226 1.70 -6.17 11.16
CA ARG A 226 1.11 -5.43 12.29
C ARG A 226 2.14 -4.50 12.94
N GLU A 227 3.35 -4.99 13.16
CA GLU A 227 4.45 -4.19 13.72
C GLU A 227 4.72 -2.94 12.86
N ILE A 228 4.80 -3.12 11.54
CA ILE A 228 5.02 -2.01 10.59
C ILE A 228 3.84 -1.06 10.59
N GLN A 229 2.60 -1.54 10.67
CA GLN A 229 1.43 -0.66 10.71
C GLN A 229 1.37 0.17 12.00
N LEU A 230 1.80 -0.38 13.13
CA LEU A 230 1.89 0.35 14.40
C LEU A 230 2.95 1.45 14.35
N ALA A 231 4.11 1.17 13.75
CA ALA A 231 5.23 2.12 13.69
C ALA A 231 5.09 3.17 12.57
N ASN A 232 4.66 2.75 11.37
CA ASN A 232 4.70 3.58 10.15
C ASN A 232 3.30 4.01 9.67
N GLY A 233 2.25 3.55 10.34
CA GLY A 233 0.85 3.66 9.93
C GLY A 233 0.41 2.54 8.98
N GLU A 234 -0.90 2.31 8.87
CA GLU A 234 -1.51 1.23 8.07
C GLU A 234 -0.93 1.13 6.65
N ALA A 235 -0.80 2.28 5.96
CA ALA A 235 -0.31 2.34 4.60
C ALA A 235 1.15 1.87 4.43
N GLY A 236 1.93 1.77 5.51
CA GLY A 236 3.31 1.29 5.48
C GLY A 236 3.45 -0.18 5.09
N CYS A 237 2.49 -1.02 5.45
CA CYS A 237 2.40 -2.40 4.99
C CYS A 237 0.96 -2.88 5.11
N HIS A 238 0.21 -2.88 4.00
CA HIS A 238 -1.22 -3.21 4.00
C HIS A 238 -1.61 -4.14 2.86
N ARG A 239 -0.64 -4.73 2.14
CA ARG A 239 -0.90 -5.57 0.98
C ARG A 239 -0.13 -6.88 1.10
N CYS A 240 -0.85 -7.99 1.02
CA CYS A 240 -0.29 -9.33 0.97
C CYS A 240 -0.68 -9.99 -0.35
N ILE A 241 0.30 -10.32 -1.18
CA ILE A 241 0.13 -10.83 -2.54
C ILE A 241 0.33 -12.35 -2.54
N ILE A 242 -0.62 -13.08 -3.11
CA ILE A 242 -0.52 -14.53 -3.30
C ILE A 242 -0.05 -14.81 -4.72
N SER A 243 1.21 -15.21 -4.90
CA SER A 243 1.71 -15.69 -6.20
C SER A 243 1.10 -17.04 -6.57
N ASN A 244 1.03 -17.33 -7.87
CA ASN A 244 0.45 -18.57 -8.39
C ASN A 244 -0.92 -18.87 -7.75
N CYS A 245 -1.76 -17.84 -7.57
CA CYS A 245 -3.09 -18.01 -7.01
C CYS A 245 -3.98 -18.72 -8.03
N SER A 246 -4.58 -19.84 -7.62
CA SER A 246 -5.39 -20.71 -8.47
C SER A 246 -6.90 -20.60 -8.22
N GLY A 247 -7.31 -19.93 -7.13
CA GLY A 247 -8.72 -19.74 -6.83
C GLY A 247 -9.02 -19.31 -5.40
N VAL A 248 -10.29 -19.48 -5.01
CA VAL A 248 -10.86 -19.04 -3.72
C VAL A 248 -10.12 -19.64 -2.53
N MET A 249 -9.78 -20.93 -2.61
CA MET A 249 -9.14 -21.65 -1.51
C MET A 249 -7.79 -21.04 -1.12
N ASP A 250 -6.97 -20.60 -2.09
CA ASP A 250 -5.67 -20.00 -1.78
C ASP A 250 -5.81 -18.68 -1.01
N ILE A 251 -6.82 -17.88 -1.36
CA ILE A 251 -7.14 -16.63 -0.67
C ILE A 251 -7.57 -16.91 0.78
N VAL A 252 -8.45 -17.89 0.94
CA VAL A 252 -9.02 -18.26 2.25
C VAL A 252 -7.98 -18.90 3.16
N ARG A 253 -7.04 -19.69 2.62
CA ARG A 253 -5.90 -20.21 3.39
C ARG A 253 -5.03 -19.09 3.96
N LEU A 254 -4.76 -18.04 3.18
CA LEU A 254 -3.99 -16.90 3.68
C LEU A 254 -4.76 -16.14 4.77
N ILE A 255 -6.07 -15.95 4.60
CA ILE A 255 -6.93 -15.36 5.64
C ILE A 255 -6.89 -16.20 6.91
N ALA A 256 -6.96 -17.53 6.81
CA ALA A 256 -6.83 -18.43 7.95
C ALA A 256 -5.49 -18.24 8.68
N LEU A 257 -4.37 -18.12 7.96
CA LEU A 257 -3.05 -17.83 8.57
C LEU A 257 -3.01 -16.45 9.24
N PHE A 258 -3.62 -15.42 8.66
CA PHE A 258 -3.77 -14.13 9.35
C PHE A 258 -4.54 -14.30 10.66
N ARG A 259 -5.63 -15.06 10.66
CA ARG A 259 -6.43 -15.31 11.86
C ARG A 259 -5.65 -16.04 12.94
N LEU A 260 -4.88 -17.05 12.56
CA LEU A 260 -4.02 -17.82 13.47
C LEU A 260 -2.81 -17.02 13.99
N THR A 261 -2.42 -15.93 13.33
CA THR A 261 -1.38 -14.99 13.82
C THR A 261 -1.97 -13.83 14.64
N GLY A 262 -3.20 -13.99 15.14
CA GLY A 262 -3.85 -13.05 16.05
C GLY A 262 -4.55 -11.89 15.35
N TRP A 263 -4.79 -11.94 14.03
CA TRP A 263 -5.66 -10.99 13.35
C TRP A 263 -7.12 -11.38 13.49
N ASP A 264 -7.94 -10.43 13.93
CA ASP A 264 -9.38 -10.57 13.78
C ASP A 264 -9.79 -10.17 12.36
N MET A 265 -10.69 -10.93 11.76
CA MET A 265 -11.24 -10.62 10.44
C MET A 265 -11.98 -9.27 10.42
N GLU A 266 -12.52 -8.83 11.56
CA GLU A 266 -13.14 -7.51 11.68
C GLU A 266 -12.13 -6.36 11.65
N LYS A 267 -10.90 -6.62 12.10
CA LYS A 267 -9.80 -5.64 12.22
C LYS A 267 -8.69 -5.88 11.20
N LEU A 268 -8.87 -6.81 10.26
CA LEU A 268 -7.89 -7.12 9.23
C LEU A 268 -7.79 -5.95 8.24
N SER A 269 -6.76 -5.13 8.44
CA SER A 269 -6.42 -3.96 7.63
C SER A 269 -5.64 -4.30 6.36
N VAL A 270 -5.37 -5.59 6.11
CA VAL A 270 -4.55 -6.04 4.99
C VAL A 270 -5.42 -6.40 3.78
N ASP A 271 -5.08 -5.85 2.62
CA ASP A 271 -5.57 -6.28 1.32
C ASP A 271 -4.93 -7.62 0.94
N ILE A 272 -5.76 -8.66 0.82
CA ILE A 272 -5.35 -9.94 0.27
C ILE A 272 -5.47 -9.89 -1.25
N ILE A 273 -4.34 -9.95 -1.95
CA ILE A 273 -4.27 -9.69 -3.38
C ILE A 273 -3.91 -10.98 -4.13
N PRO A 274 -4.88 -11.63 -4.80
CA PRO A 274 -4.56 -12.77 -5.66
C PRO A 274 -3.79 -12.29 -6.91
N LEU A 275 -2.66 -12.92 -7.17
CA LEU A 275 -1.91 -12.78 -8.41
C LEU A 275 -2.17 -14.03 -9.27
N PHE A 276 -3.03 -13.86 -10.27
CA PHE A 276 -3.35 -14.92 -11.24
C PHE A 276 -2.30 -14.89 -12.35
N GLU A 277 -1.53 -15.97 -12.50
CA GLU A 277 -0.37 -16.01 -13.40
C GLU A 277 -0.55 -16.94 -14.60
N SER A 278 -1.27 -18.05 -14.42
CA SER A 278 -1.58 -18.96 -15.52
C SER A 278 -2.75 -18.45 -16.37
N ILE A 279 -2.78 -18.85 -17.65
CA ILE A 279 -3.89 -18.52 -18.57
C ILE A 279 -5.21 -19.03 -18.02
N ARG A 280 -5.21 -20.25 -17.48
CA ARG A 280 -6.38 -20.90 -16.92
C ARG A 280 -6.94 -20.09 -15.75
N ASP A 281 -6.08 -19.66 -14.84
CA ASP A 281 -6.51 -18.93 -13.65
C ASP A 281 -6.96 -17.51 -14.02
N LEU A 282 -6.30 -16.87 -14.99
CA LEU A 282 -6.72 -15.56 -15.49
C LEU A 282 -8.12 -15.60 -16.11
N ASN A 283 -8.42 -16.64 -16.89
CA ASN A 283 -9.73 -16.84 -17.53
C ASN A 283 -10.83 -17.10 -16.49
N ASN A 284 -10.49 -17.71 -15.35
CA ASN A 284 -11.44 -18.01 -14.28
C ASN A 284 -11.44 -16.99 -13.13
N ALA A 285 -10.54 -16.01 -13.14
CA ALA A 285 -10.36 -15.02 -12.07
C ALA A 285 -11.68 -14.34 -11.68
N GLY A 286 -12.48 -13.91 -12.66
CA GLY A 286 -13.79 -13.31 -12.39
C GLY A 286 -14.76 -14.23 -11.66
N LYS A 287 -14.80 -15.53 -12.03
CA LYS A 287 -15.62 -16.54 -11.37
C LYS A 287 -15.13 -16.84 -9.95
N HIS A 288 -13.82 -16.94 -9.76
CA HIS A 288 -13.24 -17.15 -8.44
C HIS A 288 -13.56 -15.98 -7.51
N MET A 289 -13.36 -14.74 -7.95
CA MET A 289 -13.66 -13.57 -7.13
C MET A 289 -15.16 -13.44 -6.84
N ALA A 290 -16.04 -13.68 -7.83
CA ALA A 290 -17.48 -13.66 -7.61
C ALA A 290 -17.93 -14.70 -6.56
N ARG A 291 -17.38 -15.92 -6.62
CA ARG A 291 -17.62 -16.97 -5.61
C ARG A 291 -17.12 -16.55 -4.24
N LEU A 292 -15.92 -15.99 -4.14
CA LEU A 292 -15.37 -15.49 -2.87
C LEU A 292 -16.26 -14.39 -2.26
N TYR A 293 -16.79 -13.47 -3.08
CA TYR A 293 -17.65 -12.37 -2.62
C TYR A 293 -19.02 -12.81 -2.13
N ALA A 294 -19.45 -14.03 -2.46
CA ALA A 294 -20.71 -14.62 -1.99
C ALA A 294 -20.61 -15.12 -0.54
N PHE A 295 -19.42 -15.39 -0.01
CA PHE A 295 -19.26 -15.79 1.39
C PHE A 295 -19.45 -14.58 2.32
N GLN A 296 -20.35 -14.72 3.31
CA GLN A 296 -20.76 -13.61 4.19
C GLN A 296 -19.59 -12.98 4.94
N ASP A 297 -18.69 -13.78 5.52
CA ASP A 297 -17.55 -13.29 6.29
C ASP A 297 -16.61 -12.43 5.44
N TYR A 298 -16.34 -12.87 4.21
CA TYR A 298 -15.52 -12.10 3.27
C TYR A 298 -16.25 -10.86 2.75
N ARG A 299 -17.57 -10.96 2.51
CA ARG A 299 -18.37 -9.81 2.10
C ARG A 299 -18.38 -8.70 3.15
N GLN A 300 -18.47 -9.07 4.43
CA GLN A 300 -18.37 -8.11 5.54
C GLN A 300 -17.00 -7.45 5.60
N HIS A 301 -15.92 -8.21 5.41
CA HIS A 301 -14.58 -7.65 5.29
C HIS A 301 -14.48 -6.63 4.15
N LEU A 302 -14.97 -6.96 2.96
CA LEU A 302 -15.01 -6.01 1.83
C LEU A 302 -15.81 -4.76 2.16
N ARG A 303 -16.95 -4.87 2.84
CA ARG A 303 -17.75 -3.69 3.24
C ARG A 303 -16.94 -2.76 4.15
N ARG A 304 -16.18 -3.30 5.11
CA ARG A 304 -15.28 -2.51 5.98
C ARG A 304 -14.17 -1.83 5.17
N ARG A 305 -13.76 -2.42 4.05
CA ARG A 305 -12.78 -1.87 3.09
C ARG A 305 -13.43 -1.07 1.95
N ALA A 306 -14.57 -0.42 2.21
CA ALA A 306 -15.30 0.40 1.24
C ALA A 306 -15.68 -0.32 -0.07
N ASN A 307 -15.87 -1.64 -0.01
CA ASN A 307 -16.13 -2.53 -1.14
C ASN A 307 -15.04 -2.50 -2.23
N GLN A 308 -13.80 -2.20 -1.85
CA GLN A 308 -12.65 -2.22 -2.74
C GLN A 308 -11.91 -3.56 -2.62
N GLN A 309 -11.56 -4.13 -3.78
CA GLN A 309 -10.69 -5.31 -3.85
C GLN A 309 -9.66 -5.10 -4.95
N THR A 310 -8.39 -5.31 -4.59
CA THR A 310 -7.28 -5.26 -5.55
C THR A 310 -6.99 -6.68 -6.05
N SER A 311 -6.82 -6.85 -7.36
CA SER A 311 -6.32 -8.10 -7.96
C SER A 311 -5.20 -7.80 -8.97
N LYS A 312 -4.26 -8.73 -9.13
CA LYS A 312 -3.12 -8.56 -10.05
C LYS A 312 -3.13 -9.66 -11.12
N PRO A 313 -3.09 -9.31 -12.41
CA PRO A 313 -2.77 -10.28 -13.46
C PRO A 313 -1.28 -10.31 -13.80
N ALA A 314 -0.80 -11.48 -14.23
CA ALA A 314 0.53 -11.60 -14.82
C ALA A 314 0.68 -10.78 -16.11
N ASN A 315 1.89 -10.25 -16.30
CA ASN A 315 2.24 -9.34 -17.40
C ASN A 315 1.97 -9.86 -18.81
N HIS A 316 2.25 -11.15 -19.07
CA HIS A 316 2.12 -11.74 -20.39
C HIS A 316 0.66 -11.80 -20.85
N TYR A 317 -0.30 -11.74 -19.93
CA TYR A 317 -1.73 -11.87 -20.19
C TYR A 317 -2.53 -10.61 -19.83
N ALA A 318 -1.86 -9.50 -19.50
CA ALA A 318 -2.50 -8.22 -19.18
C ALA A 318 -3.25 -7.55 -20.37
N GLY A 319 -3.23 -8.19 -21.55
CA GLY A 319 -4.10 -7.91 -22.69
C GLY A 319 -5.49 -8.56 -22.57
N ILE A 320 -5.60 -9.68 -21.86
CA ILE A 320 -6.85 -10.46 -21.72
C ILE A 320 -7.82 -9.78 -20.74
N LEU A 321 -7.33 -9.14 -19.68
CA LEU A 321 -8.18 -8.34 -18.77
C LEU A 321 -8.64 -6.99 -19.34
N ARG A 322 -8.10 -6.58 -20.50
CA ARG A 322 -8.63 -5.41 -21.23
C ARG A 322 -10.05 -5.67 -21.75
N TRP A 323 -10.50 -6.93 -21.76
CA TRP A 323 -11.80 -7.36 -22.25
C TRP A 323 -12.92 -7.39 -21.20
N HIS A 324 -12.61 -7.40 -19.89
CA HIS A 324 -13.63 -7.51 -18.83
C HIS A 324 -13.84 -6.25 -17.98
N GLN A 325 -12.95 -5.25 -18.06
CA GLN A 325 -13.14 -3.95 -17.37
C GLN A 325 -13.92 -2.92 -18.19
N GLY A 326 -14.37 -3.27 -19.41
CA GLY A 326 -15.02 -2.36 -20.36
C GLY A 326 -16.48 -2.65 -20.70
N ARG A 327 -17.07 -3.77 -20.25
CA ARG A 327 -18.53 -3.95 -20.37
C ARG A 327 -19.20 -3.23 -19.21
N ARG A 328 -19.82 -2.08 -19.51
CA ARG A 328 -21.15 -1.81 -18.97
C ARG A 328 -21.95 -3.08 -19.27
N LEU A 329 -22.33 -3.83 -18.24
CA LEU A 329 -23.28 -4.92 -18.40
C LEU A 329 -24.52 -4.30 -19.05
N SER A 330 -24.73 -4.57 -20.34
CA SER A 330 -25.99 -4.28 -21.00
C SER A 330 -27.03 -5.23 -20.41
N ASP A 331 -28.22 -4.68 -20.14
CA ASP A 331 -29.33 -5.26 -19.36
C ASP A 331 -29.98 -6.54 -19.95
N GLY A 332 -29.23 -7.46 -20.55
CA GLY A 332 -29.77 -8.63 -21.26
C GLY A 332 -29.29 -10.01 -20.79
N GLU A 333 -28.32 -10.12 -19.88
CA GLU A 333 -27.77 -11.42 -19.42
C GLU A 333 -27.78 -11.59 -17.89
N LEU A 334 -28.65 -10.85 -17.21
CA LEU A 334 -29.01 -11.07 -15.80
C LEU A 334 -30.47 -11.50 -15.76
N GLY A 335 -30.70 -12.79 -15.99
CA GLY A 335 -31.90 -13.43 -15.48
C GLY A 335 -31.86 -13.37 -13.96
N ASP A 336 -32.63 -12.45 -13.41
CA ASP A 336 -33.23 -12.47 -12.07
C ASP A 336 -32.34 -13.00 -10.93
N LEU A 337 -31.34 -12.20 -10.55
CA LEU A 337 -30.78 -12.20 -9.19
C LEU A 337 -30.96 -10.80 -8.63
N SER A 338 -32.17 -10.54 -8.14
CA SER A 338 -32.57 -9.37 -7.39
C SER A 338 -31.72 -9.18 -6.12
N GLY A 339 -31.14 -7.99 -5.95
CA GLY A 339 -30.82 -7.41 -4.63
C GLY A 339 -29.33 -7.36 -4.21
N GLU A 340 -28.70 -6.21 -4.44
CA GLU A 340 -27.59 -5.67 -3.61
C GLU A 340 -26.24 -6.40 -3.50
N GLY A 341 -25.47 -6.44 -4.60
CA GLY A 341 -24.11 -7.00 -4.62
C GLY A 341 -23.08 -6.28 -5.48
N ARG A 342 -23.19 -4.97 -5.74
CA ARG A 342 -22.22 -4.25 -6.60
C ARG A 342 -20.94 -3.87 -5.82
N SER A 343 -19.80 -4.51 -6.11
CA SER A 343 -18.48 -4.01 -5.72
C SER A 343 -18.15 -2.74 -6.54
N HIS A 344 -18.18 -1.58 -5.91
CA HIS A 344 -17.84 -0.32 -6.56
C HIS A 344 -16.32 -0.12 -6.52
N GLY A 345 -15.60 -0.78 -7.42
CA GLY A 345 -14.18 -0.53 -7.69
C GLY A 345 -13.30 -1.78 -7.61
N SER A 346 -12.87 -2.29 -8.78
CA SER A 346 -11.75 -3.22 -8.89
C SER A 346 -10.48 -2.45 -9.25
N VAL A 347 -9.45 -2.51 -8.41
CA VAL A 347 -8.14 -1.90 -8.71
C VAL A 347 -7.24 -2.97 -9.33
N ALA A 348 -6.74 -2.71 -10.55
CA ALA A 348 -5.84 -3.62 -11.25
C ALA A 348 -4.39 -3.10 -11.19
N TYR A 349 -3.48 -3.93 -10.70
CA TYR A 349 -2.04 -3.62 -10.70
C TYR A 349 -1.36 -4.25 -11.92
N ARG A 350 -0.37 -3.57 -12.53
CA ARG A 350 0.43 -4.12 -13.64
C ARG A 350 1.89 -4.23 -13.23
N GLN A 351 2.54 -5.34 -13.57
CA GLN A 351 3.93 -5.64 -13.21
C GLN A 351 4.94 -5.03 -14.22
N ARG A 352 6.24 -5.26 -13.95
CA ARG A 352 7.40 -4.83 -14.78
C ARG A 352 7.31 -5.36 -16.21
N GLY A 353 7.41 -4.48 -17.21
CA GLY A 353 7.37 -4.88 -18.64
C GLY A 353 5.98 -4.81 -19.28
N SER A 354 4.97 -4.30 -18.58
CA SER A 354 3.65 -4.02 -19.16
C SER A 354 3.70 -2.92 -20.25
N GLY A 355 2.75 -2.97 -21.18
CA GLY A 355 2.64 -1.99 -22.28
C GLY A 355 2.50 -0.54 -21.82
N ILE A 356 1.98 -0.30 -20.60
CA ILE A 356 1.83 1.04 -20.02
C ILE A 356 3.17 1.61 -19.55
N LEU A 357 4.10 0.78 -19.04
CA LEU A 357 5.47 1.19 -18.71
C LEU A 357 6.27 1.49 -19.99
N ARG A 358 6.02 0.71 -21.07
CA ARG A 358 6.56 1.03 -22.41
C ARG A 358 5.99 2.34 -22.96
N TRP A 359 4.70 2.59 -22.77
CA TRP A 359 4.05 3.85 -23.16
C TRP A 359 4.59 5.03 -22.33
N ALA A 360 4.69 4.91 -21.00
CA ALA A 360 5.24 5.94 -20.13
C ALA A 360 6.70 6.26 -20.47
N ARG A 361 7.53 5.24 -20.77
CA ARG A 361 8.90 5.45 -21.30
C ARG A 361 8.91 6.16 -22.65
N ARG A 362 7.98 5.85 -23.56
CA ARG A 362 7.85 6.55 -24.86
C ARG A 362 7.38 7.99 -24.68
N ALA A 363 6.37 8.22 -23.84
CA ALA A 363 5.84 9.55 -23.51
C ALA A 363 6.91 10.42 -22.84
N ALA A 364 7.67 9.87 -21.88
CA ALA A 364 8.80 10.55 -21.24
C ALA A 364 9.93 10.86 -22.24
N ARG A 365 10.24 9.95 -23.17
CA ARG A 365 11.21 10.19 -24.25
C ARG A 365 10.74 11.25 -25.25
N GLN A 366 9.45 11.29 -25.58
CA GLN A 366 8.88 12.29 -26.48
C GLN A 366 8.85 13.68 -25.83
N ARG A 367 8.41 13.77 -24.56
CA ARG A 367 8.44 15.03 -23.79
C ARG A 367 9.85 15.51 -23.48
N GLY A 368 10.78 14.60 -23.15
CA GLY A 368 12.19 14.93 -22.98
C GLY A 368 12.84 15.48 -24.26
N ARG A 369 12.48 14.97 -25.44
CA ARG A 369 12.89 15.53 -26.74
C ARG A 369 12.23 16.89 -27.03
N GLN A 370 10.99 17.10 -26.60
CA GLN A 370 10.33 18.41 -26.69
C GLN A 370 11.01 19.45 -25.80
N TYR A 371 11.35 19.11 -24.56
CA TYR A 371 12.09 20.00 -23.64
C TYR A 371 13.50 20.31 -24.14
N LEU A 372 14.24 19.32 -24.68
CA LEU A 372 15.53 19.54 -25.32
C LEU A 372 15.41 20.42 -26.58
N ARG A 373 14.35 20.27 -27.37
CA ARG A 373 14.10 21.16 -28.52
C ARG A 373 13.74 22.59 -28.11
N ILE A 374 12.97 22.76 -27.03
CA ILE A 374 12.63 24.08 -26.48
C ILE A 374 13.90 24.76 -25.91
N LEU A 375 14.75 24.02 -25.19
CA LEU A 375 16.02 24.53 -24.67
C LEU A 375 17.07 24.79 -25.76
N CYS A 376 17.09 24.00 -26.84
CA CYS A 376 17.94 24.26 -28.00
C CYS A 376 17.46 25.45 -28.84
N ARG A 377 16.15 25.72 -28.92
CA ARG A 377 15.60 26.93 -29.57
C ARG A 377 15.87 28.19 -28.74
N ALA A 378 15.66 28.13 -27.43
CA ALA A 378 15.97 29.25 -26.52
C ALA A 378 17.47 29.63 -26.53
N ARG A 379 18.38 28.66 -26.74
CA ARG A 379 19.82 28.92 -26.90
C ARG A 379 20.23 29.49 -28.26
N GLN A 380 19.40 29.38 -29.29
CA GLN A 380 19.64 30.00 -30.60
C GLN A 380 19.12 31.44 -30.63
N GLU A 381 18.05 31.75 -29.89
CA GLU A 381 17.48 33.11 -29.78
C GLU A 381 18.31 34.03 -28.87
N ASP A 382 19.15 33.51 -27.96
CA ASP A 382 20.11 34.28 -27.13
C ASP A 382 21.48 34.53 -27.83
N ARG A 383 21.61 34.22 -29.14
CA ARG A 383 22.86 34.39 -29.92
C ARG A 383 22.69 35.18 -31.23
N GLU A 384 21.55 35.83 -31.41
CA GLU A 384 21.34 36.92 -32.39
C GLU A 384 21.09 38.22 -31.61
#